data_AF-A0A923TUK4-F1
#
_entry.id   AF-A0A923TUK4-F1
#
_cell.length_a   1.000
_cell.length_b   1.000
_cell.length_c   1.000
_cell.angle_alpha   90.00
_cell.angle_beta   90.00
_cell.angle_gamma   90.00
#
_symmetry.space_group_name_H-M   'P 1'
#
loop_
_entity.id
_entity.type
_entity.pdbx_description
1 polymer ?
#
loop_
_entity_poly.entity_id
_entity_poly.type
_entity_poly.pdbx_seq_one_letter_code
_entity_poly.pdbx_strand_id
1 'polypeptide(L)'
;MISTLRLRALGILVLATVIFFSCGKKTDYSNQGFRFKQHALNAFPLNTLEECYTRPDATGTGGTLTVNGFALSDIQAKNVRFIARCVMPLLPGTSEQKTLTAARATWWSLREGILDLPGARSARYSNCHENGRDRTRSNLPLYSCPSSIWQVGMAAAQVSNYSEREVASAREQTFGSLTSSIDEASILSWAASLAGFPPDDPAHAAILRSQGKVRKSWFLRSPAIGFVLVEKQEVVRECLIEKKKWCYGSGYPSAKKFSRNDAALKKSIVDLRGIFNGYSAQISNSEATRLSETDPTSSAFASTYSRLQKAP
;
A
#
# COMPACT_ATOMS: atom_id res chain seq x y z
N MET A 1 73.54 21.05 -16.20
CA MET A 1 72.76 21.48 -15.01
C MET A 1 71.92 20.28 -14.58
N ILE A 2 72.45 19.31 -13.82
CA ILE A 2 72.82 19.29 -12.39
C ILE A 2 71.61 19.47 -11.44
N SER A 3 71.46 18.46 -10.57
CA SER A 3 70.70 18.34 -9.29
C SER A 3 69.31 17.69 -9.37
N THR A 4 69.07 16.41 -9.04
CA THR A 4 69.25 15.57 -7.81
C THR A 4 68.64 16.09 -6.50
N LEU A 5 67.64 15.36 -5.96
CA LEU A 5 67.49 14.85 -4.57
C LEU A 5 66.15 14.04 -4.52
N ARG A 6 66.03 12.71 -4.28
CA ARG A 6 66.33 11.84 -3.10
C ARG A 6 65.66 12.34 -1.80
N LEU A 7 64.81 11.59 -1.08
CA LEU A 7 65.03 10.37 -0.23
C LEU A 7 63.62 9.82 0.23
N ARG A 8 63.32 8.50 0.22
CA ARG A 8 63.34 7.47 1.34
C ARG A 8 62.49 7.84 2.59
N ALA A 9 61.73 6.98 3.29
CA ALA A 9 61.78 5.55 3.62
C ALA A 9 60.35 5.06 4.02
N LEU A 10 59.87 3.82 3.80
CA LEU A 10 60.19 2.51 4.41
C LEU A 10 60.01 2.44 5.95
N GLY A 11 58.97 1.71 6.38
CA GLY A 11 58.73 1.28 7.75
C GLY A 11 57.73 0.12 7.80
N ILE A 12 58.24 -1.10 7.96
CA ILE A 12 57.54 -2.39 8.12
C ILE A 12 57.63 -2.79 9.61
N LEU A 13 56.53 -3.25 10.22
CA LEU A 13 56.40 -4.32 11.26
C LEU A 13 54.93 -4.34 11.74
N VAL A 14 54.09 -5.37 11.63
CA VAL A 14 54.12 -6.80 12.01
C VAL A 14 53.85 -7.06 13.51
N LEU A 15 52.71 -7.73 13.74
CA LEU A 15 52.24 -8.55 14.88
C LEU A 15 51.95 -7.92 16.26
N ALA A 16 50.71 -8.10 16.74
CA ALA A 16 50.45 -9.05 17.83
C ALA A 16 48.93 -9.26 18.05
N THR A 17 48.54 -10.52 17.97
CA THR A 17 47.27 -11.12 18.35
C THR A 17 47.00 -10.91 19.85
N VAL A 18 45.84 -10.38 20.22
CA VAL A 18 45.27 -10.56 21.57
C VAL A 18 43.94 -11.28 21.44
N ILE A 19 43.96 -12.53 21.87
CA ILE A 19 42.81 -13.39 22.11
C ILE A 19 42.13 -12.85 23.38
N PHE A 20 40.90 -12.36 23.25
CA PHE A 20 39.98 -12.25 24.38
C PHE A 20 38.92 -13.34 24.26
N PHE A 21 39.16 -14.44 24.96
CA PHE A 21 38.08 -15.30 25.47
C PHE A 21 37.42 -14.55 26.63
N SER A 22 36.14 -14.23 26.49
CA SER A 22 35.29 -14.04 27.67
C SER A 22 33.88 -14.57 27.37
N CYS A 23 33.60 -15.72 27.98
CA CYS A 23 32.26 -16.26 28.17
C CYS A 23 31.40 -15.24 28.92
N GLY A 24 30.22 -14.92 28.39
CA GLY A 24 29.30 -14.03 29.10
C GLY A 24 27.98 -13.79 28.41
N LYS A 25 27.07 -14.77 28.55
CA LYS A 25 25.61 -14.66 28.43
C LYS A 25 25.05 -14.26 27.07
N LYS A 26 24.44 -15.24 26.39
CA LYS A 26 23.37 -15.02 25.39
C LYS A 26 22.26 -14.20 26.06
N THR A 27 22.20 -12.90 25.79
CA THR A 27 20.99 -12.12 25.98
C THR A 27 20.07 -12.41 24.80
N ASP A 28 18.94 -13.01 25.14
CA ASP A 28 17.89 -13.40 24.22
C ASP A 28 17.19 -12.14 23.69
N TYR A 29 17.62 -11.66 22.51
CA TYR A 29 17.01 -10.52 21.81
C TYR A 29 15.75 -10.91 21.01
N SER A 30 15.19 -12.11 21.22
CA SER A 30 14.09 -12.64 20.40
C SER A 30 12.69 -12.16 20.78
N ASN A 31 12.48 -11.45 21.90
CA ASN A 31 11.13 -11.16 22.40
C ASN A 31 10.84 -9.71 22.86
N GLN A 32 11.78 -8.77 22.73
CA GLN A 32 11.56 -7.38 23.18
C GLN A 32 11.05 -6.42 22.08
N GLY A 33 11.06 -6.82 20.81
CA GLY A 33 10.49 -6.04 19.71
C GLY A 33 8.94 -6.02 19.65
N PHE A 34 8.27 -6.88 20.43
CA PHE A 34 6.82 -7.05 20.34
C PHE A 34 6.02 -6.26 21.39
N ARG A 35 6.65 -5.78 22.47
CA ARG A 35 5.94 -5.16 23.60
C ARG A 35 5.98 -3.63 23.65
N PHE A 36 6.80 -2.97 22.82
CA PHE A 36 6.83 -1.49 22.76
C PHE A 36 5.78 -0.87 21.83
N LYS A 37 4.94 -1.67 21.18
CA LYS A 37 3.89 -1.17 20.28
C LYS A 37 2.64 -0.66 20.98
N GLN A 38 2.40 -0.91 22.27
CA GLN A 38 1.04 -0.78 22.85
C GLN A 38 0.52 0.65 23.08
N HIS A 39 1.37 1.67 23.22
CA HIS A 39 0.92 3.01 23.68
C HIS A 39 0.85 4.11 22.62
N ALA A 40 1.23 3.84 21.36
CA ALA A 40 1.00 4.74 20.23
C ALA A 40 -0.15 4.27 19.30
N LEU A 41 -1.01 3.38 19.81
CA LEU A 41 -2.08 2.65 19.07
C LEU A 41 -3.47 3.29 19.13
N ASN A 42 -3.63 4.39 19.85
CA ASN A 42 -4.95 4.88 20.22
C ASN A 42 -5.59 5.83 19.19
N ALA A 43 -4.94 6.08 18.05
CA ALA A 43 -5.50 6.87 16.95
C ALA A 43 -5.84 6.02 15.71
N PHE A 44 -5.31 4.80 15.64
CA PHE A 44 -5.63 3.79 14.65
C PHE A 44 -5.41 2.43 15.32
N PRO A 45 -6.44 1.60 15.51
CA PRO A 45 -6.24 0.33 16.16
C PRO A 45 -5.32 -0.49 15.25
N LEU A 46 -4.04 -0.75 15.58
CA LEU A 46 -3.19 -1.63 14.75
C LEU A 46 -3.75 -3.05 14.66
N ASN A 47 -4.66 -3.42 15.56
CA ASN A 47 -5.57 -4.55 15.43
C ASN A 47 -6.38 -4.53 14.13
N THR A 48 -6.70 -3.37 13.54
CA THR A 48 -7.31 -3.30 12.19
C THR A 48 -6.33 -3.64 11.07
N LEU A 49 -5.06 -3.26 11.17
CA LEU A 49 -4.04 -3.65 10.19
C LEU A 49 -3.74 -5.15 10.27
N GLU A 50 -3.68 -5.70 11.48
CA GLU A 50 -3.55 -7.15 11.72
C GLU A 50 -4.83 -7.92 11.34
N GLU A 51 -6.03 -7.36 11.53
CA GLU A 51 -7.28 -7.91 11.01
C GLU A 51 -7.30 -7.88 9.48
N CYS A 52 -6.80 -6.81 8.87
CA CYS A 52 -6.61 -6.70 7.42
C CYS A 52 -5.54 -7.67 6.90
N TYR A 53 -4.61 -8.10 7.75
CA TYR A 53 -3.57 -9.09 7.46
C TYR A 53 -4.10 -10.53 7.57
N THR A 54 -4.80 -10.84 8.65
CA THR A 54 -5.19 -12.21 9.02
C THR A 54 -6.55 -12.61 8.46
N ARG A 55 -7.42 -11.64 8.14
CA ARG A 55 -8.77 -11.89 7.63
C ARG A 55 -9.17 -10.92 6.51
N PRO A 56 -8.48 -10.96 5.34
CA PRO A 56 -8.97 -10.27 4.13
C PRO A 56 -10.40 -10.73 3.73
N ASP A 57 -10.83 -11.88 4.27
CA ASP A 57 -12.11 -12.54 4.03
C ASP A 57 -13.21 -12.12 5.01
N ALA A 58 -12.86 -11.52 6.17
CA ALA A 58 -13.84 -11.08 7.17
C ALA A 58 -14.53 -9.75 6.81
N THR A 59 -14.43 -9.33 5.55
CA THR A 59 -15.11 -8.12 5.04
C THR A 59 -16.64 -8.25 5.01
N GLY A 60 -17.18 -9.41 5.42
CA GLY A 60 -18.60 -9.67 5.60
C GLY A 60 -19.33 -9.88 4.27
N THR A 61 -20.43 -10.62 4.32
CA THR A 61 -21.44 -10.69 3.25
C THR A 61 -22.20 -9.37 3.20
N GLY A 62 -21.51 -8.29 2.82
CA GLY A 62 -22.18 -7.03 2.52
C GLY A 62 -23.10 -7.21 1.31
N GLY A 63 -24.19 -6.45 1.27
CA GLY A 63 -25.09 -6.44 0.11
C GLY A 63 -24.38 -6.15 -1.21
N THR A 64 -25.06 -6.43 -2.32
CA THR A 64 -24.56 -6.22 -3.67
C THR A 64 -24.09 -4.78 -3.87
N LEU A 65 -22.81 -4.59 -4.21
CA LEU A 65 -22.27 -3.29 -4.57
C LEU A 65 -22.52 -3.03 -6.05
N THR A 66 -22.96 -1.82 -6.39
CA THR A 66 -23.21 -1.41 -7.78
C THR A 66 -22.33 -0.22 -8.13
N VAL A 67 -21.67 -0.28 -9.28
CA VAL A 67 -20.82 0.79 -9.81
C VAL A 67 -21.17 1.01 -11.28
N ASN A 68 -21.50 2.24 -11.65
CA ASN A 68 -21.96 2.61 -12.99
C ASN A 68 -23.13 1.75 -13.49
N GLY A 69 -24.07 1.41 -12.60
CA GLY A 69 -25.24 0.58 -12.91
C GLY A 69 -24.95 -0.92 -13.06
N PHE A 70 -23.71 -1.37 -12.87
CA PHE A 70 -23.36 -2.79 -12.88
C PHE A 70 -23.11 -3.30 -11.47
N ALA A 71 -23.71 -4.44 -11.14
CA ALA A 71 -23.34 -5.19 -9.95
C ALA A 71 -21.88 -5.63 -10.06
N LEU A 72 -21.11 -5.40 -8.99
CA LEU A 72 -19.76 -5.95 -8.85
C LEU A 72 -19.86 -7.47 -8.65
N SER A 73 -18.90 -8.21 -9.21
CA SER A 73 -18.73 -9.63 -8.87
C SER A 73 -18.35 -9.78 -7.40
N ASP A 74 -18.50 -10.98 -6.82
CA ASP A 74 -18.10 -11.22 -5.43
C ASP A 74 -16.63 -10.90 -5.17
N ILE A 75 -15.76 -11.20 -6.14
CA ILE A 75 -14.32 -10.90 -6.07
C ILE A 75 -14.09 -9.39 -6.09
N GLN A 76 -14.73 -8.66 -7.00
CA GLN A 76 -14.63 -7.20 -7.07
C GLN A 76 -15.16 -6.55 -5.80
N ALA A 77 -16.34 -6.97 -5.33
CA ALA A 77 -16.95 -6.46 -4.12
C ALA A 77 -16.05 -6.71 -2.90
N LYS A 78 -15.50 -7.92 -2.74
CA LYS A 78 -14.54 -8.25 -1.67
C LYS A 78 -13.32 -7.32 -1.70
N ASN A 79 -12.72 -7.10 -2.87
CA ASN A 79 -11.58 -6.19 -3.03
C ASN A 79 -11.95 -4.73 -2.70
N VAL A 80 -13.12 -4.24 -3.14
CA VAL A 80 -13.60 -2.89 -2.80
C VAL A 80 -13.81 -2.73 -1.30
N ARG A 81 -14.37 -3.74 -0.61
CA ARG A 81 -14.53 -3.70 0.85
C ARG A 81 -13.20 -3.74 1.59
N PHE A 82 -12.24 -4.53 1.10
CA PHE A 82 -10.87 -4.53 1.61
C PHE A 82 -10.26 -3.13 1.49
N ILE A 83 -10.37 -2.48 0.32
CA ILE A 83 -9.87 -1.12 0.12
C ILE A 83 -10.53 -0.15 1.11
N ALA A 84 -11.85 -0.21 1.26
CA ALA A 84 -12.61 0.68 2.15
C ALA A 84 -12.15 0.57 3.61
N ARG A 85 -11.90 -0.66 4.09
CA ARG A 85 -11.59 -0.94 5.50
C ARG A 85 -10.10 -0.85 5.82
N CYS A 86 -9.25 -1.24 4.87
CA CYS A 86 -7.83 -1.48 5.12
C CYS A 86 -6.90 -0.47 4.46
N VAL A 87 -7.30 0.09 3.31
CA VAL A 87 -6.44 0.98 2.52
C VAL A 87 -6.83 2.43 2.72
N MET A 88 -8.11 2.75 2.54
CA MET A 88 -8.62 4.12 2.64
C MET A 88 -8.24 4.82 3.95
N PRO A 89 -8.30 4.17 5.14
CA PRO A 89 -7.98 4.87 6.38
C PRO A 89 -6.52 5.31 6.47
N LEU A 90 -5.61 4.60 5.77
CA LEU A 90 -4.17 4.90 5.71
C LEU A 90 -3.84 6.00 4.71
N LEU A 91 -4.77 6.38 3.82
CA LEU A 91 -4.50 7.42 2.83
C LEU A 91 -4.30 8.78 3.52
N PRO A 92 -3.47 9.68 2.95
CA PRO A 92 -3.25 11.02 3.51
C PRO A 92 -4.49 11.92 3.37
N GLY A 93 -4.58 12.92 4.24
CA GLY A 93 -5.57 13.99 4.14
C GLY A 93 -6.83 13.81 5.01
N THR A 94 -7.83 14.66 4.77
CA THR A 94 -9.14 14.62 5.44
C THR A 94 -9.95 13.38 5.01
N SER A 95 -11.01 13.03 5.74
CA SER A 95 -11.88 11.90 5.37
C SER A 95 -12.42 12.03 3.93
N GLU A 96 -12.77 13.24 3.51
CA GLU A 96 -13.20 13.50 2.14
C GLU A 96 -12.08 13.24 1.11
N GLN A 97 -10.86 13.72 1.38
CA GLN A 97 -9.70 13.51 0.51
C GLN A 97 -9.33 12.03 0.41
N LYS A 98 -9.35 11.30 1.54
CA LYS A 98 -9.10 9.85 1.58
C LYS A 98 -10.11 9.09 0.74
N THR A 99 -11.40 9.39 0.92
CA THR A 99 -12.49 8.76 0.17
C THR A 99 -12.36 9.04 -1.32
N LEU A 100 -12.07 10.29 -1.71
CA LEU A 100 -11.90 10.66 -3.11
C LEU A 100 -10.69 9.97 -3.74
N THR A 101 -9.56 9.91 -3.02
CA THR A 101 -8.35 9.22 -3.45
C THR A 101 -8.61 7.74 -3.65
N ALA A 102 -9.23 7.10 -2.66
CA ALA A 102 -9.62 5.69 -2.73
C ALA A 102 -10.55 5.44 -3.93
N ALA A 103 -11.58 6.28 -4.14
CA ALA A 103 -12.54 6.13 -5.23
C ALA A 103 -11.86 6.18 -6.61
N ARG A 104 -10.98 7.15 -6.82
CA ARG A 104 -10.23 7.34 -8.06
C ARG A 104 -9.27 6.19 -8.34
N ALA A 105 -8.45 5.82 -7.37
CA ALA A 105 -7.50 4.71 -7.54
C ALA A 105 -8.21 3.35 -7.68
N THR A 106 -9.31 3.13 -6.95
CA THR A 106 -10.13 1.90 -7.10
C THR A 106 -10.77 1.80 -8.48
N TRP A 107 -11.25 2.92 -9.03
CA TRP A 107 -11.74 2.96 -10.41
C TRP A 107 -10.65 2.52 -11.40
N TRP A 108 -9.42 3.03 -11.22
CA TRP A 108 -8.28 2.63 -12.04
C TRP A 108 -8.03 1.11 -11.97
N SER A 109 -8.00 0.55 -10.76
CA SER A 109 -7.83 -0.89 -10.53
C SER A 109 -8.96 -1.73 -11.15
N LEU A 110 -10.21 -1.25 -11.11
CA LEU A 110 -11.34 -1.91 -11.76
C LEU A 110 -11.19 -1.90 -13.29
N ARG A 111 -10.82 -0.77 -13.91
CA ARG A 111 -10.65 -0.73 -15.37
C ARG A 111 -9.47 -1.55 -15.87
N GLU A 112 -8.42 -1.69 -15.07
CA GLU A 112 -7.27 -2.55 -15.35
C GLU A 112 -7.56 -4.04 -15.05
N GLY A 113 -8.76 -4.39 -14.60
CA GLY A 113 -9.15 -5.77 -14.31
C GLY A 113 -8.42 -6.37 -13.10
N ILE A 114 -7.71 -5.57 -12.31
CA ILE A 114 -6.93 -6.07 -11.16
C ILE A 114 -7.84 -6.56 -10.06
N LEU A 115 -8.99 -5.90 -9.89
CA LEU A 115 -9.97 -6.29 -8.87
C LEU A 115 -10.82 -7.50 -9.29
N ASP A 116 -10.63 -8.02 -10.50
CA ASP A 116 -11.17 -9.33 -10.93
C ASP A 116 -10.32 -10.49 -10.40
N LEU A 117 -9.11 -10.22 -9.91
CA LEU A 117 -8.19 -11.22 -9.40
C LEU A 117 -8.54 -11.59 -7.95
N PRO A 118 -8.65 -12.89 -7.61
CA PRO A 118 -9.02 -13.33 -6.28
C PRO A 118 -7.86 -13.28 -5.28
N GLY A 119 -8.20 -12.97 -4.02
CA GLY A 119 -7.28 -13.05 -2.88
C GLY A 119 -5.97 -12.28 -3.10
N ALA A 120 -4.85 -12.89 -2.73
CA ALA A 120 -3.52 -12.30 -2.85
C ALA A 120 -3.08 -11.99 -4.30
N ARG A 121 -3.80 -12.49 -5.32
CA ARG A 121 -3.42 -12.29 -6.73
C ARG A 121 -3.48 -10.83 -7.18
N SER A 122 -4.42 -10.05 -6.64
CA SER A 122 -4.52 -8.61 -6.93
C SER A 122 -3.34 -7.83 -6.33
N ALA A 123 -2.95 -8.14 -5.10
CA ALA A 123 -1.83 -7.50 -4.42
C ALA A 123 -0.45 -7.88 -4.98
N ARG A 124 -0.27 -9.15 -5.40
CA ARG A 124 0.96 -9.62 -6.05
C ARG A 124 1.02 -9.35 -7.55
N TYR A 125 0.01 -8.67 -8.12
CA TYR A 125 -0.07 -8.39 -9.54
C TYR A 125 1.23 -7.79 -10.07
N SER A 126 1.66 -8.28 -11.23
CA SER A 126 2.84 -7.82 -11.93
C SER A 126 2.64 -8.14 -13.40
N ASN A 127 2.56 -7.12 -14.25
CA ASN A 127 2.40 -7.27 -15.69
C ASN A 127 3.48 -6.45 -16.40
N CYS A 128 4.26 -7.12 -17.24
CA CYS A 128 5.40 -6.54 -17.95
C CYS A 128 5.16 -6.64 -19.45
N HIS A 129 5.37 -5.56 -20.19
CA HIS A 129 5.32 -5.61 -21.65
C HIS A 129 6.65 -6.11 -22.19
N GLU A 130 6.68 -7.34 -22.72
CA GLU A 130 7.89 -8.03 -23.18
C GLU A 130 7.71 -8.58 -24.58
N ASN A 131 8.63 -8.24 -25.49
CA ASN A 131 8.62 -8.72 -26.88
C ASN A 131 7.27 -8.44 -27.58
N GLY A 132 6.76 -7.22 -27.43
CA GLY A 132 5.52 -6.76 -28.06
C GLY A 132 4.22 -7.29 -27.42
N ARG A 133 4.30 -7.94 -26.25
CA ARG A 133 3.10 -8.48 -25.57
C ARG A 133 3.19 -8.36 -24.06
N ASP A 134 2.02 -8.23 -23.44
CA ASP A 134 1.89 -8.23 -21.99
C ASP A 134 2.11 -9.63 -21.42
N ARG A 135 2.92 -9.71 -20.36
CA ARG A 135 3.22 -10.94 -19.65
C ARG A 135 3.02 -10.75 -18.16
N THR A 136 2.15 -11.57 -17.61
CA THR A 136 1.96 -11.64 -16.17
C THR A 136 3.17 -12.33 -15.50
N ARG A 137 3.78 -11.64 -14.54
CA ARG A 137 4.94 -12.06 -13.75
C ARG A 137 4.62 -12.14 -12.26
N SER A 138 3.35 -12.20 -11.90
CA SER A 138 2.84 -12.20 -10.52
C SER A 138 3.34 -13.35 -9.63
N ASN A 139 3.86 -14.42 -10.22
CA ASN A 139 4.45 -15.56 -9.48
C ASN A 139 5.98 -15.44 -9.30
N LEU A 140 6.61 -14.37 -9.82
CA LEU A 140 8.05 -14.15 -9.74
C LEU A 140 8.31 -12.89 -8.91
N PRO A 141 8.39 -13.00 -7.56
CA PRO A 141 8.39 -11.84 -6.66
C PRO A 141 9.57 -10.89 -6.87
N LEU A 142 10.71 -11.41 -7.35
CA LEU A 142 11.91 -10.62 -7.60
C LEU A 142 12.09 -10.26 -9.08
N TYR A 143 11.11 -10.54 -9.93
CA TYR A 143 11.22 -10.24 -11.35
C TYR A 143 11.28 -8.73 -11.58
N SER A 144 12.35 -8.28 -12.25
CA SER A 144 12.51 -6.92 -12.72
C SER A 144 12.16 -6.84 -14.19
N CYS A 145 11.08 -6.14 -14.52
CA CYS A 145 10.66 -5.96 -15.91
C CYS A 145 11.73 -5.16 -16.68
N PRO A 146 12.29 -5.69 -17.79
CA PRO A 146 13.29 -4.96 -18.58
C PRO A 146 12.67 -3.77 -19.33
N SER A 147 11.38 -3.84 -19.65
CA SER A 147 10.63 -2.77 -20.30
C SER A 147 10.31 -1.61 -19.34
N SER A 148 9.97 -0.46 -19.93
CA SER A 148 9.37 0.66 -19.19
C SER A 148 7.95 0.35 -18.76
N ILE A 149 7.18 -0.40 -19.56
CA ILE A 149 5.78 -0.71 -19.26
C ILE A 149 5.73 -1.88 -18.27
N TRP A 150 5.64 -1.55 -16.98
CA TRP A 150 5.56 -2.51 -15.88
C TRP A 150 4.53 -2.06 -14.85
N GLN A 151 3.38 -2.74 -14.82
CA GLN A 151 2.32 -2.49 -13.84
C GLN A 151 2.44 -3.44 -12.66
N VAL A 152 2.22 -2.93 -11.45
CA VAL A 152 2.28 -3.74 -10.22
C VAL A 152 1.18 -3.44 -9.22
N GLY A 153 0.84 -4.47 -8.47
CA GLY A 153 -0.03 -4.40 -7.29
C GLY A 153 -1.48 -4.09 -7.58
N MET A 154 -2.25 -3.97 -6.50
CA MET A 154 -3.67 -3.67 -6.56
C MET A 154 -3.96 -2.34 -7.25
N ALA A 155 -3.04 -1.38 -7.13
CA ALA A 155 -3.11 -0.05 -7.74
C ALA A 155 -2.86 -0.05 -9.26
N ALA A 156 -2.40 -1.16 -9.86
CA ALA A 156 -1.90 -1.19 -11.24
C ALA A 156 -0.88 -0.07 -11.53
N ALA A 157 -0.01 0.22 -10.56
CA ALA A 157 0.95 1.32 -10.62
C ALA A 157 2.03 1.01 -11.67
N GLN A 158 2.31 1.96 -12.57
CA GLN A 158 3.36 1.83 -13.56
C GLN A 158 4.72 2.16 -12.95
N VAL A 159 5.59 1.16 -12.76
CA VAL A 159 6.86 1.32 -12.05
C VAL A 159 7.78 2.35 -12.70
N SER A 160 7.72 2.54 -14.02
CA SER A 160 8.51 3.56 -14.72
C SER A 160 8.03 4.99 -14.49
N ASN A 161 6.76 5.19 -14.12
CA ASN A 161 6.15 6.52 -14.06
C ASN A 161 6.57 7.32 -12.82
N TYR A 162 7.18 6.66 -11.84
CA TYR A 162 7.55 7.28 -10.57
C TYR A 162 9.03 7.11 -10.28
N SER A 163 9.69 8.21 -9.92
CA SER A 163 11.04 8.20 -9.36
C SER A 163 11.05 7.57 -7.96
N GLU A 164 12.23 7.15 -7.49
CA GLU A 164 12.38 6.67 -6.11
C GLU A 164 12.02 7.75 -5.08
N ARG A 165 12.30 9.02 -5.41
CA ARG A 165 11.94 10.16 -4.57
C ARG A 165 10.43 10.29 -4.42
N GLU A 166 9.66 10.19 -5.50
CA GLU A 166 8.19 10.26 -5.44
C GLU A 166 7.60 9.12 -4.60
N VAL A 167 8.14 7.91 -4.74
CA VAL A 167 7.73 6.76 -3.93
C VAL A 167 8.05 6.98 -2.45
N ALA A 168 9.24 7.50 -2.13
CA ALA A 168 9.60 7.86 -0.76
C ALA A 168 8.71 8.96 -0.19
N SER A 169 8.37 9.99 -0.98
CA SER A 169 7.44 11.05 -0.55
C SER A 169 6.01 10.54 -0.35
N ALA A 170 5.52 9.65 -1.21
CA ALA A 170 4.21 9.04 -1.03
C ALA A 170 4.16 8.16 0.23
N ARG A 171 5.25 7.42 0.50
CA ARG A 171 5.40 6.67 1.75
C ARG A 171 5.32 7.60 2.97
N GLU A 172 6.10 8.67 2.98
CA GLU A 172 6.10 9.64 4.08
C GLU A 172 4.73 10.29 4.28
N GLN A 173 4.05 10.68 3.21
CA GLN A 173 2.68 11.22 3.28
C GLN A 173 1.69 10.22 3.89
N THR A 174 1.85 8.93 3.57
CA THR A 174 0.93 7.87 3.99
C THR A 174 1.19 7.43 5.44
N PHE A 175 2.44 7.32 5.85
CA PHE A 175 2.83 6.69 7.12
C PHE A 175 3.54 7.61 8.12
N GLY A 176 4.05 8.76 7.70
CA GLY A 176 4.88 9.65 8.54
C GLY A 176 4.15 10.17 9.78
N SER A 177 2.84 10.41 9.68
CA SER A 177 2.01 10.84 10.82
C SER A 177 1.53 9.69 11.70
N LEU A 178 1.60 8.44 11.23
CA LEU A 178 1.04 7.27 11.92
C LEU A 178 1.97 6.68 12.97
N THR A 179 3.23 7.13 13.04
CA THR A 179 4.23 7.01 14.13
C THR A 179 5.63 6.94 13.52
N SER A 180 6.64 7.34 14.29
CA SER A 180 8.06 7.07 13.98
C SER A 180 8.41 5.56 13.92
N SER A 181 7.43 4.66 14.13
CA SER A 181 7.64 3.22 14.26
C SER A 181 7.40 2.43 12.98
N ILE A 182 6.81 3.02 11.94
CA ILE A 182 6.60 2.34 10.65
C ILE A 182 7.82 2.59 9.76
N ASP A 183 8.76 1.64 9.80
CA ASP A 183 9.93 1.67 8.93
C ASP A 183 9.65 1.06 7.54
N GLU A 184 10.62 1.21 6.63
CA GLU A 184 10.52 0.64 5.28
C GLU A 184 10.33 -0.88 5.29
N ALA A 185 10.98 -1.59 6.21
CA ALA A 185 10.90 -3.04 6.32
C ALA A 185 9.49 -3.49 6.68
N SER A 186 8.80 -2.78 7.58
CA SER A 186 7.42 -3.03 7.96
C SER A 186 6.45 -2.86 6.78
N ILE A 187 6.66 -1.83 5.95
CA ILE A 187 5.83 -1.59 4.77
C ILE A 187 6.05 -2.68 3.72
N LEU A 188 7.30 -3.07 3.46
CA LEU A 188 7.62 -4.15 2.53
C LEU A 188 7.11 -5.50 3.03
N SER A 189 7.20 -5.76 4.34
CA SER A 189 6.65 -6.95 4.98
C SER A 189 5.14 -7.02 4.84
N TRP A 190 4.46 -5.88 5.01
CA TRP A 190 3.02 -5.77 4.79
C TRP A 190 2.64 -6.05 3.33
N ALA A 191 3.33 -5.41 2.38
CA ALA A 191 3.09 -5.63 0.95
C ALA A 191 3.35 -7.09 0.52
N ALA A 192 4.43 -7.72 1.01
CA ALA A 192 4.76 -9.12 0.75
C ALA A 192 3.67 -10.06 1.28
N SER A 193 3.20 -9.82 2.50
CA SER A 193 2.19 -10.67 3.12
C SER A 193 0.83 -10.54 2.45
N LEU A 194 0.43 -9.32 2.08
CA LEU A 194 -0.80 -9.10 1.30
C LEU A 194 -0.72 -9.79 -0.07
N ALA A 195 0.48 -9.85 -0.64
CA ALA A 195 0.79 -10.59 -1.86
C ALA A 195 0.87 -12.13 -1.68
N GLY A 196 0.61 -12.63 -0.46
CA GLY A 196 0.56 -14.05 -0.14
C GLY A 196 1.92 -14.67 0.17
N PHE A 197 2.92 -13.86 0.51
CA PHE A 197 4.24 -14.32 0.97
C PHE A 197 4.33 -14.10 2.49
N PRO A 198 3.98 -15.10 3.32
CA PRO A 198 4.05 -14.97 4.78
C PRO A 198 5.51 -14.84 5.26
N PRO A 199 5.77 -14.43 6.53
CA PRO A 199 7.12 -14.13 7.01
C PRO A 199 8.10 -15.31 6.97
N ASP A 200 7.61 -16.54 6.97
CA ASP A 200 8.38 -17.79 6.84
C ASP A 200 8.69 -18.18 5.38
N ASP A 201 8.09 -17.50 4.39
CA ASP A 201 8.38 -17.71 2.97
C ASP A 201 9.74 -17.09 2.58
N PRO A 202 10.67 -17.84 1.95
CA PRO A 202 11.94 -17.30 1.46
C PRO A 202 11.80 -16.07 0.55
N ALA A 203 10.71 -15.97 -0.21
CA ALA A 203 10.40 -14.81 -1.02
C ALA A 203 10.16 -13.56 -0.17
N HIS A 204 9.53 -13.67 0.99
CA HIS A 204 9.31 -12.55 1.90
C HIS A 204 10.65 -11.92 2.30
N ALA A 205 11.58 -12.72 2.82
CA ALA A 205 12.91 -12.25 3.19
C ALA A 205 13.68 -11.65 1.99
N ALA A 206 13.51 -12.20 0.79
CA ALA A 206 14.13 -11.65 -0.42
C ALA A 206 13.53 -10.31 -0.85
N ILE A 207 12.21 -10.11 -0.67
CA ILE A 207 11.53 -8.84 -0.93
C ILE A 207 12.05 -7.74 -0.01
N LEU A 208 12.18 -8.02 1.29
CA LEU A 208 12.70 -7.06 2.27
C LEU A 208 14.13 -6.60 1.95
N ARG A 209 14.96 -7.51 1.42
CA ARG A 209 16.34 -7.24 1.00
C ARG A 209 16.47 -6.72 -0.44
N SER A 210 15.37 -6.63 -1.18
CA SER A 210 15.41 -6.16 -2.57
C SER A 210 15.89 -4.70 -2.66
N GLN A 211 16.48 -4.36 -3.81
CA GLN A 211 17.05 -3.04 -4.10
C GLN A 211 16.55 -2.50 -5.45
N GLY A 212 16.81 -1.21 -5.70
CA GLY A 212 16.52 -0.53 -6.98
C GLY A 212 15.09 -0.70 -7.48
N LYS A 213 14.94 -0.98 -8.79
CA LYS A 213 13.64 -1.10 -9.47
C LYS A 213 12.72 -2.15 -8.83
N VAL A 214 13.28 -3.26 -8.32
CA VAL A 214 12.51 -4.31 -7.65
C VAL A 214 11.96 -3.80 -6.32
N ARG A 215 12.79 -3.17 -5.48
CA ARG A 215 12.34 -2.55 -4.21
C ARG A 215 11.26 -1.51 -4.44
N LYS A 216 11.48 -0.62 -5.42
CA LYS A 216 10.49 0.39 -5.83
C LYS A 216 9.15 -0.26 -6.22
N SER A 217 9.20 -1.33 -7.00
CA SER A 217 7.98 -2.07 -7.40
C SER A 217 7.23 -2.65 -6.19
N TRP A 218 7.95 -3.08 -5.14
CA TRP A 218 7.32 -3.60 -3.92
C TRP A 218 6.67 -2.53 -3.06
N PHE A 219 7.26 -1.33 -2.96
CA PHE A 219 6.56 -0.20 -2.35
C PHE A 219 5.28 0.16 -3.13
N LEU A 220 5.33 0.15 -4.46
CA LEU A 220 4.16 0.39 -5.30
C LEU A 220 3.08 -0.71 -5.18
N ARG A 221 3.45 -1.92 -4.73
CA ARG A 221 2.48 -2.99 -4.41
C ARG A 221 1.76 -2.77 -3.08
N SER A 222 2.26 -1.91 -2.19
CA SER A 222 1.48 -1.43 -1.05
C SER A 222 0.31 -0.61 -1.59
N PRO A 223 -0.96 -1.02 -1.39
CA PRO A 223 -2.09 -0.30 -1.96
C PRO A 223 -2.16 1.15 -1.48
N ALA A 224 -1.80 1.41 -0.21
CA ALA A 224 -1.81 2.76 0.34
C ALA A 224 -0.84 3.70 -0.39
N ILE A 225 0.38 3.24 -0.69
CA ILE A 225 1.37 4.02 -1.45
C ILE A 225 0.97 4.09 -2.94
N GLY A 226 0.65 2.95 -3.54
CA GLY A 226 0.29 2.87 -4.96
C GLY A 226 -0.91 3.74 -5.30
N PHE A 227 -1.94 3.78 -4.43
CA PHE A 227 -3.15 4.57 -4.67
C PHE A 227 -2.87 6.07 -4.66
N VAL A 228 -2.00 6.55 -3.75
CA VAL A 228 -1.60 7.97 -3.68
C VAL A 228 -0.93 8.43 -4.98
N LEU A 229 -0.11 7.57 -5.58
CA LEU A 229 0.64 7.89 -6.80
C LEU A 229 -0.23 7.77 -8.06
N VAL A 230 -0.97 6.66 -8.16
CA VAL A 230 -1.84 6.37 -9.31
C VAL A 230 -2.98 7.36 -9.44
N GLU A 231 -3.55 7.80 -8.32
CA GLU A 231 -4.60 8.81 -8.34
C GLU A 231 -4.14 10.10 -9.00
N LYS A 232 -2.93 10.58 -8.68
CA LYS A 232 -2.41 11.85 -9.19
C LYS A 232 -2.07 11.78 -10.67
N GLN A 233 -1.30 10.77 -11.06
CA GLN A 233 -0.74 10.69 -12.40
C GLN A 233 -1.73 10.05 -13.38
N GLU A 234 -2.06 8.78 -13.22
CA GLU A 234 -2.88 8.02 -14.17
C GLU A 234 -4.34 8.49 -14.14
N VAL A 235 -4.92 8.76 -12.96
CA VAL A 235 -6.35 9.07 -12.88
C VAL A 235 -6.62 10.56 -13.12
N VAL A 236 -6.07 11.44 -12.28
CA VAL A 236 -6.37 12.87 -12.33
C VAL A 236 -5.76 13.50 -13.58
N ARG A 237 -4.44 13.40 -13.75
CA ARG A 237 -3.78 14.04 -14.89
C ARG A 237 -4.19 13.40 -16.21
N GLU A 238 -4.01 12.10 -16.38
CA GLU A 238 -4.24 11.50 -17.70
C GLU A 238 -5.72 11.34 -18.05
N CYS A 239 -6.56 10.88 -17.11
CA CYS A 239 -7.93 10.49 -17.44
C CYS A 239 -8.98 11.58 -17.18
N LEU A 240 -8.82 12.39 -16.14
CA LEU A 240 -9.79 13.45 -15.83
C LEU A 240 -9.46 14.78 -16.52
N ILE A 241 -8.18 15.14 -16.61
CA ILE A 241 -7.72 16.41 -17.21
C ILE A 241 -7.39 16.23 -18.69
N GLU A 242 -6.40 15.39 -19.02
CA GLU A 242 -5.91 15.23 -20.39
C GLU A 242 -6.82 14.34 -21.26
N LYS A 243 -7.74 13.59 -20.64
CA LYS A 243 -8.73 12.70 -21.28
C LYS A 243 -8.09 11.78 -22.33
N LYS A 244 -6.95 11.19 -21.98
CA LYS A 244 -6.20 10.33 -22.89
C LYS A 244 -7.06 9.14 -23.35
N LYS A 245 -6.94 8.76 -24.63
CA LYS A 245 -7.80 7.73 -25.24
C LYS A 245 -7.76 6.39 -24.50
N TRP A 246 -6.61 5.99 -23.97
CA TRP A 246 -6.46 4.73 -23.24
C TRP A 246 -7.19 4.69 -21.88
N CYS A 247 -7.62 5.84 -21.37
CA CYS A 247 -8.49 5.87 -20.19
C CYS A 247 -9.87 5.28 -20.47
N TYR A 248 -10.27 5.21 -21.75
CA TYR A 248 -11.59 4.79 -22.17
C TYR A 248 -11.55 3.51 -22.98
N GLY A 249 -12.15 2.47 -22.43
CA GLY A 249 -12.06 1.12 -22.99
C GLY A 249 -10.64 0.54 -22.87
N SER A 250 -10.57 -0.77 -22.75
CA SER A 250 -9.34 -1.54 -22.81
C SER A 250 -9.67 -2.97 -23.21
N GLY A 251 -8.66 -3.85 -23.27
CA GLY A 251 -8.87 -5.28 -23.46
C GLY A 251 -9.59 -5.97 -22.29
N TYR A 252 -9.68 -5.33 -21.12
CA TYR A 252 -10.31 -5.91 -19.94
C TYR A 252 -11.84 -5.80 -20.00
N PRO A 253 -12.60 -6.87 -19.73
CA PRO A 253 -14.07 -6.82 -19.65
C PRO A 253 -14.58 -5.75 -18.68
N SER A 254 -13.89 -5.56 -17.55
CA SER A 254 -14.23 -4.55 -16.54
C SER A 254 -14.10 -3.11 -17.06
N ALA A 255 -13.18 -2.83 -17.99
CA ALA A 255 -13.10 -1.51 -18.60
C ALA A 255 -14.37 -1.16 -19.41
N LYS A 256 -14.98 -2.13 -20.09
CA LYS A 256 -16.24 -1.91 -20.82
C LYS A 256 -17.41 -1.53 -19.91
N LYS A 257 -17.36 -1.94 -18.63
CA LYS A 257 -18.38 -1.61 -17.62
C LYS A 257 -18.11 -0.27 -16.96
N PHE A 258 -16.87 -0.02 -16.54
CA PHE A 258 -16.55 1.08 -15.61
C PHE A 258 -15.79 2.25 -16.26
N SER A 259 -15.37 2.13 -17.52
CA SER A 259 -14.60 3.16 -18.22
C SER A 259 -14.86 3.18 -19.73
N ARG A 260 -16.05 2.80 -20.20
CA ARG A 260 -16.34 2.82 -21.65
C ARG A 260 -16.19 4.21 -22.28
N ASN A 261 -16.45 5.26 -21.52
CA ASN A 261 -16.35 6.67 -21.90
C ASN A 261 -16.20 7.55 -20.64
N ASP A 262 -16.07 8.86 -20.85
CA ASP A 262 -15.93 9.86 -19.77
C ASP A 262 -17.10 9.85 -18.77
N ALA A 263 -18.33 9.66 -19.27
CA ALA A 263 -19.52 9.58 -18.41
C ALA A 263 -19.47 8.34 -17.49
N ALA A 264 -19.14 7.17 -18.04
CA ALA A 264 -19.00 5.93 -17.29
C ALA A 264 -17.88 5.99 -16.25
N LEU A 265 -16.75 6.62 -16.59
CA LEU A 265 -15.65 6.90 -15.66
C LEU A 265 -16.15 7.74 -14.49
N LYS A 266 -16.76 8.90 -14.77
CA LYS A 266 -17.22 9.84 -13.73
C LYS A 266 -18.28 9.19 -12.83
N LYS A 267 -19.24 8.48 -13.41
CA LYS A 267 -20.26 7.75 -12.66
C LYS A 267 -19.64 6.68 -11.75
N SER A 268 -18.65 5.93 -12.26
CA SER A 268 -17.95 4.92 -11.45
C SER A 268 -17.25 5.54 -10.25
N ILE A 269 -16.54 6.65 -10.43
CA ILE A 269 -15.87 7.37 -9.33
C ILE A 269 -16.89 7.88 -8.30
N VAL A 270 -18.01 8.45 -8.75
CA VAL A 270 -19.08 8.91 -7.85
C VAL A 270 -19.67 7.76 -7.03
N ASP A 271 -19.96 6.62 -7.65
CA ASP A 271 -20.51 5.46 -6.97
C ASP A 271 -19.53 4.87 -5.94
N LEU A 272 -18.25 4.73 -6.33
CA LEU A 272 -17.20 4.27 -5.43
C LEU A 272 -17.00 5.22 -4.25
N ARG A 273 -17.05 6.54 -4.49
CA ARG A 273 -17.01 7.53 -3.41
C ARG A 273 -18.18 7.36 -2.45
N GLY A 274 -19.39 7.12 -2.97
CA GLY A 274 -20.57 6.82 -2.14
C GLY A 274 -20.40 5.57 -1.28
N ILE A 275 -19.86 4.49 -1.87
CA ILE A 275 -19.55 3.25 -1.14
C ILE A 275 -18.56 3.53 -0.01
N PHE A 276 -17.45 4.22 -0.29
CA PHE A 276 -16.41 4.52 0.68
C PHE A 276 -16.86 5.46 1.80
N ASN A 277 -17.69 6.46 1.50
CA ASN A 277 -18.33 7.29 2.51
C ASN A 277 -19.20 6.45 3.47
N GLY A 278 -19.96 5.50 2.94
CA GLY A 278 -20.77 4.58 3.75
C GLY A 278 -19.92 3.76 4.73
N TYR A 279 -18.76 3.26 4.28
CA TYR A 279 -17.81 2.56 5.16
C TYR A 279 -17.17 3.48 6.20
N SER A 280 -16.79 4.71 5.82
CA SER A 280 -16.24 5.68 6.78
C SER A 280 -17.23 5.95 7.92
N ALA A 281 -18.51 6.14 7.61
CA ALA A 281 -19.54 6.37 8.61
C ALA A 281 -19.75 5.16 9.54
N GLN A 282 -19.73 3.94 8.99
CA GLN A 282 -19.83 2.70 9.78
C GLN A 282 -18.67 2.54 10.75
N ILE A 283 -17.43 2.82 10.31
CA ILE A 283 -16.23 2.73 11.15
C ILE A 283 -16.35 3.72 12.32
N SER A 284 -16.67 4.99 12.03
CA SER A 284 -16.83 6.02 13.07
C SER A 284 -17.90 5.67 14.10
N ASN A 285 -19.03 5.09 13.67
CA ASN A 285 -20.08 4.64 14.59
C ASN A 285 -19.61 3.46 15.46
N SER A 286 -18.92 2.49 14.88
CA SER A 286 -18.44 1.31 15.63
C SER A 286 -17.39 1.66 16.69
N GLU A 287 -16.56 2.66 16.42
CA GLU A 287 -15.56 3.16 17.35
C GLU A 287 -16.22 3.95 18.50
N ALA A 288 -17.21 4.78 18.19
CA ALA A 288 -18.01 5.49 19.20
C ALA A 288 -18.74 4.53 20.14
N THR A 289 -19.31 3.44 19.61
CA THR A 289 -19.95 2.38 20.42
C THR A 289 -18.94 1.68 21.33
N ARG A 290 -17.79 1.24 20.79
CA ARG A 290 -16.75 0.59 21.61
C ARG A 290 -16.28 1.47 22.76
N LEU A 291 -16.02 2.76 22.50
CA LEU A 291 -15.58 3.70 23.53
C LEU A 291 -16.64 3.88 24.64
N SER A 292 -17.92 3.89 24.26
CA SER A 292 -19.03 3.97 25.22
C SER A 292 -19.19 2.71 26.07
N GLU A 293 -18.79 1.53 25.57
CA GLU A 293 -18.89 0.25 26.30
C GLU A 293 -17.71 0.02 27.25
N THR A 294 -16.50 0.47 26.87
CA THR A 294 -15.28 0.22 27.66
C THR A 294 -15.11 1.15 28.86
N ASP A 295 -15.87 2.25 28.94
CA ASP A 295 -15.84 3.17 30.07
C ASP A 295 -17.23 3.82 30.30
N PRO A 296 -18.05 3.30 31.24
CA PRO A 296 -19.37 3.84 31.55
C PRO A 296 -19.33 5.24 32.17
N THR A 297 -18.15 5.75 32.57
CA THR A 297 -17.96 7.14 33.03
C THR A 297 -17.65 8.12 31.89
N SER A 298 -17.46 7.64 30.65
CA SER A 298 -17.06 8.46 29.49
C SER A 298 -18.21 9.08 28.67
N SER A 299 -19.46 9.05 29.14
CA SER A 299 -20.62 9.57 28.39
C SER A 299 -20.47 11.05 27.98
N ALA A 300 -19.70 11.85 28.74
CA ALA A 300 -19.33 13.22 28.39
C ALA A 300 -18.34 13.31 27.21
N PHE A 301 -17.48 12.31 27.03
CA PHE A 301 -16.50 12.24 25.93
C PHE A 301 -17.15 11.85 24.60
N ALA A 302 -18.07 10.88 24.60
CA ALA A 302 -18.82 10.48 23.39
C ALA A 302 -19.67 11.63 22.81
N SER A 303 -20.27 12.45 23.68
CA SER A 303 -20.99 13.69 23.30
C SER A 303 -20.05 14.74 22.70
N THR A 304 -18.80 14.83 23.17
CA THR A 304 -17.82 15.80 22.69
C THR A 304 -17.20 15.36 21.35
N TYR A 305 -16.89 14.07 21.19
CA TYR A 305 -16.36 13.50 19.95
C TYR A 305 -17.37 13.62 18.79
N SER A 306 -18.65 13.36 19.05
CA SER A 306 -19.74 13.54 18.07
C SER A 306 -19.95 15.01 17.65
N ARG A 307 -19.62 15.99 18.52
CA ARG A 307 -19.67 17.42 18.17
C ARG A 307 -18.47 17.84 17.33
N LEU A 308 -17.28 17.30 17.61
CA LEU A 308 -16.06 17.60 16.86
C LEU A 308 -16.09 17.04 15.43
N GLN A 309 -16.75 15.91 15.18
CA GLN A 309 -16.93 15.38 13.82
C GLN A 309 -17.98 16.12 12.97
N LYS A 310 -18.80 17.00 13.58
CA LYS A 310 -19.80 17.83 12.89
C LYS A 310 -19.34 19.27 12.64
N ALA A 311 -18.12 19.63 13.05
CA ALA A 311 -17.55 20.92 12.74
C ALA A 311 -17.15 20.96 11.25
N PRO A 312 -17.52 22.02 10.50
CA PRO A 312 -17.29 22.15 9.07
C PRO A 312 -15.80 22.18 8.68
#